data_AF-A0A8H8VC62-F1
#
_entry.id   AF-A0A8H8VC62-F1
#
_cell.length_a   1.000
_cell.length_b   1.000
_cell.length_c   1.000
_cell.angle_alpha   90.00
_cell.angle_beta   90.00
_cell.angle_gamma   90.00
#
_symmetry.space_group_name_H-M   'P 1'
#
loop_
_entity.id
_entity.type
_entity.pdbx_description
1 polymer ?
#
loop_
_entity_poly.entity_id
_entity_poly.type
_entity_poly.pdbx_seq_one_letter_code
_entity_poly.pdbx_strand_id
1 'polypeptide(L)'
;MKETANQTPAIWALLIGVESYFQGKERPISYPRLNGCVRDVKAVEKYLRQVGVQNIKTLTASGDTDPIENWTELPVYENIERELHHITENARAADLVYIHYSGHGIRRNTLGQEQGKNGDNITGTALALADVMIGGAYLTGYQLGAFVKEMVKYKGLRVTLVLDSCFSGQGLRSSKKYTLRTIAGQSDDSVLQSDLIADQTVASADIDSKSTKRKVHLKQSWLSNPSGCTVLTACQFDEAAGEDDFPGTDGAHGVLTYWMLKALTENPSIRRPTHAKIKAYVQSKISGMRPRLQQSPVLHGDGDYVFLGNEVVVERPACHVLGRYEDSIDLDVGIVHGVSVGAIYDVYPDTQNIETGTMPQLQAYVIDVPEDSAFRSTAALFAEDPKDLETFAGRGSSAVLRTWALSSDIYVSISPSEHIDETHLGQLKTAIERTPGLYFHTDDLTDEPFFAVAVNNSNEFQISSMGRLIPKIPRLSVQNSGWIEKLAYILCHVARFQDLYNISSRNTHRPLQPDWFSYAAKAVGLEPIIELEGRYHVKGGTKLIISLKLNDTCPLEPSHG
;
A
#
# COMPACT_ATOMS: atom_id res chain seq x y z
N MET A 1 36.97 -5.02 -7.09
CA MET A 1 35.78 -5.76 -7.56
C MET A 1 35.47 -5.24 -8.95
N LYS A 2 35.49 -6.10 -9.97
CA LYS A 2 35.24 -5.68 -11.35
C LYS A 2 33.81 -5.16 -11.46
N GLU A 3 33.64 -3.92 -11.93
CA GLU A 3 32.37 -3.39 -12.42
C GLU A 3 31.84 -4.36 -13.48
N THR A 4 30.83 -5.15 -13.12
CA THR A 4 30.04 -5.91 -14.09
C THR A 4 29.23 -4.89 -14.88
N ALA A 5 29.47 -4.82 -16.19
CA ALA A 5 28.70 -4.03 -17.13
C ALA A 5 27.19 -4.15 -16.84
N ASN A 6 26.52 -3.00 -16.81
CA ASN A 6 25.08 -2.83 -16.56
C ASN A 6 24.26 -3.54 -17.66
N GLN A 7 24.12 -4.87 -17.57
CA GLN A 7 23.25 -5.64 -18.45
C GLN A 7 21.81 -5.43 -18.01
N THR A 8 20.94 -5.06 -18.96
CA THR A 8 19.51 -4.98 -18.71
C THR A 8 19.02 -6.34 -18.21
N PRO A 9 18.28 -6.40 -17.08
CA PRO A 9 17.74 -7.64 -16.55
C PRO A 9 16.94 -8.40 -17.60
N ALA A 10 17.17 -9.72 -17.72
CA ALA A 10 16.31 -10.55 -18.54
C ALA A 10 14.95 -10.71 -17.85
N ILE A 11 13.91 -10.93 -18.66
CA ILE A 11 12.56 -11.20 -18.18
C ILE A 11 12.21 -12.63 -18.55
N TRP A 12 11.83 -13.42 -17.54
CA TRP A 12 11.34 -14.79 -17.66
C TRP A 12 9.85 -14.81 -17.35
N ALA A 13 9.08 -15.62 -18.06
CA ALA A 13 7.64 -15.73 -17.84
C ALA A 13 7.14 -17.18 -17.87
N LEU A 14 6.29 -17.52 -16.90
CA LEU A 14 5.53 -18.76 -16.85
C LEU A 14 4.02 -18.43 -16.84
N LEU A 15 3.31 -18.84 -17.89
CA LEU A 15 1.90 -18.55 -18.08
C LEU A 15 1.10 -19.86 -17.99
N ILE A 16 0.12 -19.92 -17.11
CA ILE A 16 -0.64 -21.13 -16.77
C ILE A 16 -2.13 -20.84 -16.95
N GLY A 17 -2.74 -21.43 -17.98
CA GLY A 17 -4.16 -21.24 -18.30
C GLY A 17 -4.93 -22.55 -18.22
N VAL A 18 -5.82 -22.70 -17.24
CA VAL A 18 -6.62 -23.92 -17.05
C VAL A 18 -8.08 -23.62 -17.36
N GLU A 19 -8.53 -24.02 -18.54
CA GLU A 19 -9.91 -23.84 -18.99
C GLU A 19 -10.72 -25.15 -18.89
N SER A 20 -10.07 -26.26 -19.25
CA SER A 20 -10.61 -27.63 -19.19
C SER A 20 -9.90 -28.46 -18.11
N TYR A 21 -10.64 -29.35 -17.47
CA TYR A 21 -10.17 -30.25 -16.42
C TYR A 21 -10.54 -31.68 -16.80
N PHE A 22 -9.64 -32.64 -16.61
CA PHE A 22 -9.95 -34.05 -16.87
C PHE A 22 -11.15 -34.51 -16.03
N GLN A 23 -12.03 -35.31 -16.61
CA GLN A 23 -13.17 -35.85 -15.87
C GLN A 23 -12.71 -36.97 -14.93
N GLY A 24 -13.04 -36.86 -13.65
CA GLY A 24 -12.66 -37.85 -12.64
C GLY A 24 -13.45 -37.73 -11.34
N LYS A 25 -13.22 -38.67 -10.41
CA LYS A 25 -13.94 -38.76 -9.13
C LYS A 25 -12.99 -38.90 -7.94
N GLU A 26 -11.70 -38.66 -8.12
CA GLU A 26 -10.70 -38.78 -7.04
C GLU A 26 -10.90 -37.72 -5.95
N ARG A 27 -11.65 -36.64 -6.25
CA ARG A 27 -11.98 -35.57 -5.31
C ARG A 27 -13.49 -35.37 -5.19
N PRO A 28 -14.00 -34.92 -4.03
CA PRO A 28 -15.43 -34.77 -3.76
C PRO A 28 -16.06 -33.52 -4.39
N ILE A 29 -15.36 -32.88 -5.32
CA ILE A 29 -15.68 -31.59 -5.92
C ILE A 29 -15.60 -31.74 -7.43
N SER A 30 -16.31 -30.92 -8.21
CA SER A 30 -16.24 -30.94 -9.67
C SER A 30 -15.92 -29.54 -10.20
N TYR A 31 -14.88 -29.44 -11.01
CA TYR A 31 -14.47 -28.20 -11.66
C TYR A 31 -15.15 -28.09 -13.03
N PRO A 32 -16.14 -27.18 -13.19
CA PRO A 32 -16.73 -26.94 -14.49
C PRO A 32 -15.72 -26.29 -15.44
N ARG A 33 -15.96 -26.45 -16.74
CA ARG A 33 -15.18 -25.76 -17.77
C ARG A 33 -15.34 -24.24 -17.64
N LEU A 34 -14.21 -23.52 -17.71
CA LEU A 34 -14.16 -22.05 -17.81
C LEU A 34 -14.13 -21.62 -19.28
N ASN A 35 -14.12 -20.32 -19.58
CA ASN A 35 -14.09 -19.85 -20.97
C ASN A 35 -12.98 -18.84 -21.25
N GLY A 36 -12.42 -18.15 -20.24
CA GLY A 36 -11.48 -17.07 -20.45
C GLY A 36 -10.02 -17.44 -20.21
N CYS A 37 -9.75 -18.57 -19.57
CA CYS A 37 -8.44 -18.81 -18.97
C CYS A 37 -7.32 -19.01 -19.99
N VAL A 38 -7.56 -19.73 -21.08
CA VAL A 38 -6.55 -19.89 -22.15
C VAL A 38 -6.44 -18.60 -22.98
N ARG A 39 -7.52 -17.85 -23.13
CA ARG A 39 -7.49 -16.53 -23.78
C ARG A 39 -6.68 -15.50 -23.00
N ASP A 40 -6.79 -15.50 -21.68
CA ASP A 40 -6.04 -14.62 -20.78
C ASP A 40 -4.54 -14.82 -20.94
N VAL A 41 -4.04 -16.05 -20.82
CA VAL A 41 -2.60 -16.32 -20.97
C VAL A 41 -2.10 -16.03 -22.38
N LYS A 42 -2.90 -16.24 -23.43
CA LYS A 42 -2.54 -15.83 -24.80
C LYS A 42 -2.47 -14.32 -24.96
N ALA A 43 -3.38 -13.56 -24.34
CA ALA A 43 -3.37 -12.10 -24.37
C ALA A 43 -2.17 -11.54 -23.60
N VAL A 44 -1.84 -12.14 -22.46
CA VAL A 44 -0.65 -11.81 -21.68
C VAL A 44 0.63 -12.14 -22.45
N GLU A 45 0.73 -13.33 -23.05
CA GLU A 45 1.87 -13.71 -23.90
C GLU A 45 2.08 -12.70 -25.03
N LYS A 46 1.01 -12.32 -25.72
CA LYS A 46 1.06 -11.31 -26.78
C LYS A 46 1.63 -9.98 -26.28
N TYR A 47 1.14 -9.49 -25.13
CA TYR A 47 1.66 -8.28 -24.52
C TYR A 47 3.15 -8.40 -24.13
N LEU A 48 3.54 -9.51 -23.49
CA LEU A 48 4.92 -9.76 -23.08
C LEU A 48 5.88 -9.77 -24.30
N ARG A 49 5.48 -10.41 -25.39
CA ARG A 49 6.24 -10.39 -26.66
C ARG A 49 6.34 -8.98 -27.24
N GLN A 50 5.27 -8.19 -27.19
CA GLN A 50 5.28 -6.80 -27.67
C GLN A 50 6.26 -5.91 -26.90
N VAL A 51 6.42 -6.15 -25.58
CA VAL A 51 7.40 -5.42 -24.75
C VAL A 51 8.79 -6.05 -24.73
N GLY A 52 9.05 -7.03 -25.61
CA GLY A 52 10.38 -7.60 -25.86
C GLY A 52 10.80 -8.77 -24.96
N VAL A 53 9.86 -9.37 -24.21
CA VAL A 53 10.16 -10.57 -23.41
C VAL A 53 10.36 -11.78 -24.33
N GLN A 54 11.49 -12.47 -24.17
CA GLN A 54 11.86 -13.62 -25.01
C GLN A 54 11.63 -14.96 -24.31
N ASN A 55 11.93 -15.06 -23.01
CA ASN A 55 11.86 -16.30 -22.24
C ASN A 55 10.44 -16.51 -21.71
N ILE A 56 9.53 -16.99 -22.57
CA ILE A 56 8.13 -17.23 -22.19
C ILE A 56 7.81 -18.71 -22.35
N LYS A 57 7.32 -19.33 -21.28
CA LYS A 57 6.72 -20.66 -21.30
C LYS A 57 5.24 -20.57 -20.98
N THR A 58 4.42 -21.18 -21.83
CA THR A 58 2.96 -21.25 -21.66
C THR A 58 2.54 -22.71 -21.47
N LEU A 59 1.74 -22.99 -20.45
CA LEU A 59 1.07 -24.26 -20.20
C LEU A 59 -0.44 -24.02 -20.25
N THR A 60 -1.16 -24.79 -21.07
CA THR A 60 -2.61 -24.61 -21.26
C THR A 60 -3.35 -25.92 -21.19
N ALA A 61 -4.58 -25.87 -20.67
CA ALA A 61 -5.56 -26.94 -20.78
C ALA A 61 -6.84 -26.36 -21.38
N SER A 62 -7.05 -26.60 -22.67
CA SER A 62 -8.24 -26.25 -23.45
C SER A 62 -8.96 -27.52 -23.90
N GLY A 63 -10.20 -27.40 -24.35
CA GLY A 63 -11.02 -28.55 -24.76
C GLY A 63 -12.41 -28.46 -24.16
N ASP A 64 -13.33 -29.27 -24.67
CA ASP A 64 -14.75 -29.21 -24.25
C ASP A 64 -15.05 -30.13 -23.07
N THR A 65 -14.45 -31.33 -23.04
CA THR A 65 -14.73 -32.36 -22.03
C THR A 65 -13.49 -32.72 -21.23
N ASP A 66 -12.39 -32.99 -21.93
CA ASP A 66 -11.06 -33.21 -21.38
C ASP A 66 -10.07 -32.25 -22.08
N PRO A 67 -8.92 -31.95 -21.45
CA PRO A 67 -7.82 -31.21 -22.06
C PRO A 67 -7.31 -31.86 -23.37
N ILE A 68 -6.99 -31.06 -24.38
CA ILE A 68 -6.53 -31.54 -25.71
C ILE A 68 -5.02 -31.42 -25.93
N GLU A 69 -4.34 -30.61 -25.11
CA GLU A 69 -2.90 -30.40 -25.21
C GLU A 69 -2.09 -31.65 -24.82
N ASN A 70 -0.85 -31.75 -25.31
CA ASN A 70 0.03 -32.85 -24.95
C ASN A 70 0.37 -32.81 -23.45
N TRP A 71 0.61 -33.98 -22.85
CA TRP A 71 0.88 -34.08 -21.41
C TRP A 71 1.99 -33.14 -20.92
N THR A 72 3.05 -32.91 -21.70
CA THR A 72 4.17 -32.02 -21.35
C THR A 72 3.85 -30.52 -21.42
N GLU A 73 2.74 -30.17 -22.05
CA GLU A 73 2.23 -28.80 -22.23
C GLU A 73 1.05 -28.49 -21.30
N LEU A 74 0.51 -29.52 -20.63
CA LEU A 74 -0.58 -29.36 -19.69
C LEU A 74 -0.12 -28.69 -18.38
N PRO A 75 -0.99 -27.88 -17.75
CA PRO A 75 -0.76 -27.29 -16.44
C PRO A 75 -1.05 -28.32 -15.34
N VAL A 76 -0.21 -29.36 -15.27
CA VAL A 76 -0.15 -30.35 -14.17
C VAL A 76 1.04 -30.04 -13.26
N TYR A 77 1.01 -30.56 -12.03
CA TYR A 77 1.96 -30.17 -10.97
C TYR A 77 3.42 -30.35 -11.43
N GLU A 78 3.75 -31.51 -11.98
CA GLU A 78 5.09 -31.89 -12.43
C GLU A 78 5.65 -30.94 -13.50
N ASN A 79 4.81 -30.49 -14.43
CA ASN A 79 5.22 -29.55 -15.46
C ASN A 79 5.45 -28.16 -14.88
N ILE A 80 4.56 -27.69 -14.00
CA ILE A 80 4.72 -26.38 -13.36
C ILE A 80 6.00 -26.37 -12.52
N GLU A 81 6.22 -27.40 -11.71
CA GLU A 81 7.44 -27.58 -10.92
C GLU A 81 8.69 -27.58 -11.81
N ARG A 82 8.69 -28.33 -12.91
CA ARG A 82 9.78 -28.34 -13.89
C ARG A 82 10.10 -26.95 -14.42
N GLU A 83 9.09 -26.17 -14.84
CA GLU A 83 9.34 -24.85 -15.40
C GLU A 83 9.79 -23.83 -14.34
N LEU A 84 9.28 -23.92 -13.10
CA LEU A 84 9.76 -23.10 -11.98
C LEU A 84 11.22 -23.38 -11.65
N HIS A 85 11.63 -24.66 -11.62
CA HIS A 85 13.03 -25.02 -11.45
C HIS A 85 13.89 -24.56 -12.63
N HIS A 86 13.41 -24.74 -13.86
CA HIS A 86 14.12 -24.28 -15.05
C HIS A 86 14.42 -22.78 -14.99
N ILE A 87 13.45 -21.94 -14.63
CA ILE A 87 13.66 -20.50 -14.44
C ILE A 87 14.69 -20.25 -13.32
N THR A 88 14.52 -20.91 -12.16
CA THR A 88 15.39 -20.74 -10.98
C THR A 88 16.85 -21.11 -11.25
N GLU A 89 17.09 -22.10 -12.10
CA GLU A 89 18.43 -22.56 -12.46
C GLU A 89 19.12 -21.67 -13.50
N ASN A 90 18.36 -21.09 -14.43
CA ASN A 90 18.90 -20.40 -15.60
C ASN A 90 18.87 -18.86 -15.51
N ALA A 91 18.00 -18.30 -14.67
CA ALA A 91 17.93 -16.86 -14.43
C ALA A 91 19.14 -16.38 -13.59
N ARG A 92 19.54 -15.13 -13.81
CA ARG A 92 20.64 -14.47 -13.09
C ARG A 92 20.08 -13.57 -12.00
N ALA A 93 20.86 -13.32 -10.95
CA ALA A 93 20.48 -12.34 -9.93
C ALA A 93 20.10 -11.00 -10.58
N ALA A 94 19.07 -10.35 -10.04
CA ALA A 94 18.40 -9.17 -10.58
C ALA A 94 17.52 -9.36 -11.84
N ASP A 95 17.49 -10.55 -12.46
CA ASP A 95 16.49 -10.87 -13.49
C ASP A 95 15.06 -10.80 -12.91
N LEU A 96 14.11 -10.57 -13.81
CA LEU A 96 12.69 -10.45 -13.50
C LEU A 96 11.97 -11.74 -13.88
N VAL A 97 11.05 -12.19 -13.02
CA VAL A 97 10.19 -13.34 -13.29
C VAL A 97 8.73 -12.92 -13.21
N TYR A 98 7.95 -13.27 -14.23
CA TYR A 98 6.51 -13.03 -14.29
C TYR A 98 5.76 -14.36 -14.33
N ILE A 99 4.96 -14.63 -13.31
CA ILE A 99 4.13 -15.84 -13.25
C ILE A 99 2.67 -15.42 -13.32
N HIS A 100 1.92 -16.01 -14.23
CA HIS A 100 0.49 -15.76 -14.39
C HIS A 100 -0.28 -17.07 -14.31
N TYR A 101 -1.25 -17.13 -13.40
CA TYR A 101 -2.20 -18.22 -13.34
C TYR A 101 -3.60 -17.70 -13.63
N SER A 102 -4.32 -18.38 -14.52
CA SER A 102 -5.73 -18.16 -14.80
C SER A 102 -6.46 -19.50 -14.80
N GLY A 103 -7.43 -19.67 -13.90
CA GLY A 103 -8.14 -20.93 -13.71
C GLY A 103 -8.94 -20.96 -12.41
N HIS A 104 -9.46 -22.12 -12.03
CA HIS A 104 -10.11 -22.31 -10.74
C HIS A 104 -9.13 -22.24 -9.58
N GLY A 105 -9.48 -21.44 -8.57
CA GLY A 105 -8.92 -21.57 -7.23
C GLY A 105 -9.89 -22.32 -6.32
N ILE A 106 -9.37 -22.82 -5.21
CA ILE A 106 -10.19 -23.40 -4.16
C ILE A 106 -9.61 -23.14 -2.78
N ARG A 107 -10.51 -23.15 -1.79
CA ARG A 107 -10.14 -23.17 -0.38
C ARG A 107 -9.85 -24.60 0.08
N ARG A 108 -8.75 -24.77 0.78
CA ARG A 108 -8.38 -26.01 1.47
C ARG A 108 -8.40 -25.72 2.97
N ASN A 109 -9.53 -25.92 3.66
CA ASN A 109 -9.56 -25.65 5.09
C ASN A 109 -10.70 -26.25 5.92
N THR A 110 -10.29 -26.92 6.99
CA THR A 110 -11.00 -27.02 8.28
C THR A 110 -10.63 -25.89 9.27
N LEU A 111 -9.69 -24.97 8.96
CA LEU A 111 -9.13 -24.01 9.96
C LEU A 111 -9.20 -22.51 9.61
N GLY A 112 -9.81 -22.12 8.49
CA GLY A 112 -9.67 -20.73 8.00
C GLY A 112 -10.65 -19.69 8.59
N GLN A 113 -11.41 -19.98 9.65
CA GLN A 113 -12.30 -18.96 10.23
C GLN A 113 -11.54 -17.94 11.09
N GLU A 114 -10.37 -18.27 11.63
CA GLU A 114 -9.70 -17.38 12.60
C GLU A 114 -8.70 -16.39 11.98
N GLN A 115 -8.20 -16.62 10.76
CA GLN A 115 -7.04 -15.89 10.23
C GLN A 115 -7.33 -14.74 9.25
N GLY A 116 -8.57 -14.57 8.79
CA GLY A 116 -8.99 -13.36 8.05
C GLY A 116 -8.83 -12.06 8.85
N LYS A 117 -8.46 -12.14 10.13
CA LYS A 117 -8.23 -10.99 11.02
C LYS A 117 -6.86 -10.34 10.87
N ASN A 118 -5.88 -11.00 10.22
CA ASN A 118 -4.50 -10.51 10.11
C ASN A 118 -4.03 -10.21 8.67
N GLY A 119 -4.93 -10.18 7.67
CA GLY A 119 -4.60 -9.81 6.29
C GLY A 119 -3.90 -10.89 5.45
N ASP A 120 -3.83 -12.13 5.93
CA ASP A 120 -3.35 -13.28 5.15
C ASP A 120 -4.49 -13.88 4.32
N ASN A 121 -4.42 -13.72 3.00
CA ASN A 121 -5.44 -14.19 2.05
C ASN A 121 -4.99 -15.39 1.20
N ILE A 122 -3.75 -15.86 1.36
CA ILE A 122 -3.14 -16.89 0.49
C ILE A 122 -2.95 -18.21 1.24
N THR A 123 -2.72 -18.19 2.54
CA THR A 123 -2.60 -19.41 3.34
C THR A 123 -3.91 -20.23 3.32
N GLY A 124 -3.80 -21.54 3.09
CA GLY A 124 -4.97 -22.42 2.98
C GLY A 124 -5.74 -22.29 1.66
N THR A 125 -5.12 -21.70 0.64
CA THR A 125 -5.64 -21.65 -0.73
C THR A 125 -4.86 -22.58 -1.65
N ALA A 126 -5.52 -23.01 -2.74
CA ALA A 126 -4.91 -23.81 -3.79
C ALA A 126 -5.43 -23.43 -5.17
N LEU A 127 -4.59 -23.68 -6.17
CA LEU A 127 -4.91 -23.56 -7.58
C LEU A 127 -5.23 -24.95 -8.13
N ALA A 128 -6.35 -25.08 -8.85
CA ALA A 128 -6.76 -26.33 -9.47
C ALA A 128 -5.98 -26.54 -10.79
N LEU A 129 -5.40 -27.72 -10.96
CA LEU A 129 -4.61 -28.11 -12.12
C LEU A 129 -5.41 -29.03 -13.04
N ALA A 130 -4.97 -29.21 -14.28
CA ALA A 130 -5.75 -29.93 -15.31
C ALA A 130 -6.14 -31.36 -14.90
N ASP A 131 -5.27 -32.04 -14.14
CA ASP A 131 -5.38 -33.44 -13.71
C ASP A 131 -5.91 -33.61 -12.28
N VAL A 132 -6.31 -32.51 -11.62
CA VAL A 132 -6.70 -32.53 -10.19
C VAL A 132 -7.83 -33.51 -9.87
N MET A 133 -8.73 -33.74 -10.84
CA MET A 133 -9.89 -34.63 -10.72
C MET A 133 -9.57 -36.12 -10.93
N ILE A 134 -8.44 -36.42 -11.56
CA ILE A 134 -7.97 -37.78 -11.86
C ILE A 134 -6.78 -38.20 -10.96
N GLY A 135 -6.58 -37.49 -9.85
CA GLY A 135 -5.58 -37.83 -8.84
C GLY A 135 -4.39 -36.88 -8.78
N GLY A 136 -4.34 -35.86 -9.64
CA GLY A 136 -3.32 -34.81 -9.62
C GLY A 136 -3.28 -34.01 -8.32
N ALA A 137 -2.11 -33.51 -7.98
CA ALA A 137 -1.94 -32.64 -6.82
C ALA A 137 -2.55 -31.25 -7.08
N TYR A 138 -3.04 -30.62 -6.03
CA TYR A 138 -3.25 -29.17 -6.05
C TYR A 138 -1.89 -28.44 -6.05
N LEU A 139 -1.84 -27.24 -6.65
CA LEU A 139 -0.75 -26.29 -6.40
C LEU A 139 -1.18 -25.35 -5.27
N THR A 140 -0.72 -25.60 -4.05
CA THR A 140 -1.11 -24.83 -2.86
C THR A 140 -0.34 -23.51 -2.76
N GLY A 141 -0.91 -22.52 -2.08
CA GLY A 141 -0.22 -21.26 -1.77
C GLY A 141 1.06 -21.47 -0.95
N TYR A 142 1.16 -22.56 -0.17
CA TYR A 142 2.38 -22.96 0.53
C TYR A 142 3.46 -23.41 -0.47
N GLN A 143 3.12 -24.35 -1.36
CA GLN A 143 4.05 -24.88 -2.38
C GLN A 143 4.54 -23.76 -3.31
N LEU A 144 3.63 -22.98 -3.88
CA LEU A 144 3.99 -21.85 -4.74
C LEU A 144 4.85 -20.82 -3.99
N GLY A 145 4.53 -20.56 -2.72
CA GLY A 145 5.30 -19.64 -1.89
C GLY A 145 6.72 -20.11 -1.62
N ALA A 146 6.96 -21.42 -1.50
CA ALA A 146 8.31 -21.95 -1.35
C ALA A 146 9.15 -21.80 -2.62
N PHE A 147 8.60 -22.12 -3.80
CA PHE A 147 9.30 -21.91 -5.07
C PHE A 147 9.64 -20.44 -5.31
N VAL A 148 8.68 -19.53 -5.08
CA VAL A 148 8.92 -18.09 -5.24
C VAL A 148 9.92 -17.57 -4.19
N LYS A 149 9.85 -18.05 -2.94
CA LYS A 149 10.82 -17.70 -1.90
C LYS A 149 12.23 -18.11 -2.30
N GLU A 150 12.40 -19.28 -2.93
CA GLU A 150 13.70 -19.73 -3.43
C GLU A 150 14.27 -18.78 -4.50
N MET A 151 13.44 -18.46 -5.51
CA MET A 151 13.78 -17.49 -6.56
C MET A 151 14.21 -16.14 -5.98
N VAL A 152 13.49 -15.64 -4.98
CA VAL A 152 13.78 -14.32 -4.42
C VAL A 152 14.97 -14.34 -3.46
N LYS A 153 14.92 -15.19 -2.41
CA LYS A 153 15.92 -15.16 -1.33
C LYS A 153 17.27 -15.72 -1.73
N TYR A 154 17.29 -16.83 -2.48
CA TYR A 154 18.52 -17.56 -2.74
C TYR A 154 19.11 -17.25 -4.11
N LYS A 155 18.28 -16.88 -5.09
CA LYS A 155 18.76 -16.46 -6.43
C LYS A 155 18.82 -14.94 -6.61
N GLY A 156 18.13 -14.15 -5.79
CA GLY A 156 18.10 -12.69 -5.93
C GLY A 156 17.29 -12.24 -7.14
N LEU A 157 16.27 -13.01 -7.55
CA LEU A 157 15.33 -12.64 -8.60
C LEU A 157 14.24 -11.72 -8.03
N ARG A 158 13.60 -10.95 -8.90
CA ARG A 158 12.38 -10.21 -8.57
C ARG A 158 11.18 -10.85 -9.24
N VAL A 159 10.15 -11.21 -8.46
CA VAL A 159 9.02 -11.99 -8.97
C VAL A 159 7.71 -11.20 -8.93
N THR A 160 7.02 -11.11 -10.06
CA THR A 160 5.62 -10.66 -10.15
C THR A 160 4.73 -11.89 -10.34
N LEU A 161 3.81 -12.13 -9.42
CA LEU A 161 2.84 -13.22 -9.48
C LEU A 161 1.43 -12.63 -9.63
N VAL A 162 0.74 -13.01 -10.71
CA VAL A 162 -0.66 -12.63 -10.95
C VAL A 162 -1.53 -13.87 -10.88
N LEU A 163 -2.51 -13.86 -9.98
CA LEU A 163 -3.44 -14.97 -9.73
C LEU A 163 -4.85 -14.51 -10.09
N ASP A 164 -5.25 -14.78 -11.35
CA ASP A 164 -6.61 -14.54 -11.83
C ASP A 164 -7.49 -15.77 -11.56
N SER A 165 -7.63 -16.07 -10.27
CA SER A 165 -8.38 -17.18 -9.72
C SER A 165 -9.15 -16.73 -8.48
N CYS A 166 -10.14 -17.50 -8.06
CA CYS A 166 -10.89 -17.23 -6.85
C CYS A 166 -10.69 -18.32 -5.81
N PHE A 167 -10.46 -17.93 -4.56
CA PHE A 167 -10.23 -18.88 -3.46
C PHE A 167 -11.39 -18.93 -2.46
N SER A 168 -12.42 -18.11 -2.64
CA SER A 168 -13.58 -18.10 -1.74
C SER A 168 -14.56 -19.22 -2.12
N GLY A 169 -15.00 -19.95 -1.09
CA GLY A 169 -16.16 -20.82 -1.16
C GLY A 169 -17.43 -20.09 -0.72
N GLN A 170 -17.46 -18.76 -0.65
CA GLN A 170 -18.64 -18.01 -0.20
C GLN A 170 -18.67 -16.70 -0.97
N GLY A 171 -19.75 -16.38 -1.68
CA GLY A 171 -19.92 -14.98 -2.10
C GLY A 171 -20.85 -14.65 -3.25
N LEU A 172 -21.16 -15.54 -4.20
CA LEU A 172 -22.09 -15.17 -5.29
C LEU A 172 -22.81 -16.38 -5.89
N ARG A 173 -24.12 -16.26 -6.15
CA ARG A 173 -24.83 -17.21 -7.01
C ARG A 173 -24.43 -16.93 -8.46
N SER A 174 -23.91 -17.93 -9.16
CA SER A 174 -23.68 -17.87 -10.62
C SER A 174 -24.95 -17.34 -11.30
N SER A 175 -24.84 -16.23 -12.02
CA SER A 175 -25.91 -15.74 -12.90
C SER A 175 -25.58 -16.14 -14.34
N LYS A 176 -26.59 -16.30 -15.21
CA LYS A 176 -26.42 -16.76 -16.61
C LYS A 176 -25.45 -15.93 -17.47
N LYS A 177 -24.93 -14.81 -16.97
CA LYS A 177 -24.02 -13.90 -17.67
C LYS A 177 -22.57 -13.95 -17.18
N TYR A 178 -22.26 -14.66 -16.09
CA TYR A 178 -20.94 -14.63 -15.47
C TYR A 178 -20.50 -16.01 -14.98
N THR A 179 -19.33 -16.45 -15.42
CA THR A 179 -18.70 -17.69 -14.95
C THR A 179 -17.73 -17.36 -13.83
N LEU A 180 -17.89 -18.01 -12.67
CA LEU A 180 -17.01 -17.81 -11.51
C LEU A 180 -15.79 -18.73 -11.61
N ARG A 181 -14.62 -18.21 -11.22
CA ARG A 181 -13.35 -18.96 -11.15
C ARG A 181 -13.14 -19.68 -9.81
N THR A 182 -14.25 -20.06 -9.16
CA THR A 182 -14.31 -20.85 -7.94
C THR A 182 -15.59 -21.68 -7.97
N ILE A 183 -15.68 -22.63 -7.05
CA ILE A 183 -16.89 -23.39 -6.79
C ILE A 183 -17.56 -22.76 -5.56
N ALA A 184 -18.57 -21.94 -5.82
CA ALA A 184 -19.30 -21.22 -4.77
C ALA A 184 -19.85 -22.20 -3.72
N GLY A 185 -19.61 -21.92 -2.45
CA GLY A 185 -20.05 -22.75 -1.32
C GLY A 185 -19.04 -23.79 -0.85
N GLN A 186 -17.97 -24.09 -1.62
CA GLN A 186 -17.19 -25.32 -1.42
C GLN A 186 -15.73 -25.10 -1.02
N SER A 187 -15.22 -26.05 -0.25
CA SER A 187 -13.81 -26.21 0.13
C SER A 187 -13.40 -27.66 -0.03
N ASP A 188 -12.14 -27.91 -0.37
CA ASP A 188 -11.58 -29.26 -0.49
C ASP A 188 -10.58 -29.60 0.60
N ASP A 189 -10.99 -30.44 1.52
CA ASP A 189 -10.13 -30.97 2.57
C ASP A 189 -9.54 -32.34 2.23
N SER A 190 -9.86 -32.91 1.05
CA SER A 190 -9.29 -34.19 0.61
C SER A 190 -7.78 -34.10 0.41
N VAL A 191 -7.04 -35.04 0.97
CA VAL A 191 -5.58 -35.12 0.81
C VAL A 191 -5.26 -36.40 0.06
N LEU A 192 -4.77 -36.25 -1.17
CA LEU A 192 -4.32 -37.38 -2.00
C LEU A 192 -2.82 -37.65 -1.77
N GLN A 193 -2.37 -38.83 -2.19
CA GLN A 193 -0.95 -39.18 -2.11
C GLN A 193 -0.07 -38.21 -2.93
N SER A 194 -0.57 -37.74 -4.06
CA SER A 194 0.07 -36.70 -4.89
C SER A 194 0.25 -35.38 -4.14
N ASP A 195 -0.76 -34.93 -3.36
CA ASP A 195 -0.65 -33.73 -2.52
C ASP A 195 0.46 -33.90 -1.47
N LEU A 196 0.56 -35.08 -0.85
CA LEU A 196 1.58 -35.38 0.16
C LEU A 196 3.00 -35.40 -0.44
N ILE A 197 3.17 -35.97 -1.63
CA ILE A 197 4.46 -36.02 -2.34
C ILE A 197 4.91 -34.61 -2.72
N ALA A 198 4.00 -33.80 -3.28
CA ALA A 198 4.27 -32.40 -3.61
C ALA A 198 4.73 -31.61 -2.36
N ASP A 199 4.01 -31.76 -1.25
CA ASP A 199 4.34 -31.12 0.02
C ASP A 199 5.69 -31.56 0.61
N GLN A 200 6.03 -32.84 0.50
CA GLN A 200 7.30 -33.39 0.97
C GLN A 200 8.49 -32.92 0.13
N THR A 201 8.30 -32.83 -1.19
CA THR A 201 9.31 -32.34 -2.14
C THR A 201 9.68 -30.90 -1.80
N VAL A 202 8.68 -30.03 -1.66
CA VAL A 202 8.87 -28.64 -1.27
C VAL A 202 9.51 -28.50 0.12
N ALA A 203 9.03 -29.24 1.12
CA ALA A 203 9.57 -29.17 2.48
C ALA A 203 11.04 -29.63 2.56
N SER A 204 11.47 -30.54 1.69
CA SER A 204 12.85 -31.00 1.63
C SER A 204 13.79 -29.95 1.03
N ALA A 205 13.27 -29.13 0.12
CA ALA A 205 13.97 -28.03 -0.55
C ALA A 205 14.01 -26.73 0.31
N ASP A 206 13.01 -26.46 1.14
CA ASP A 206 12.97 -25.25 1.98
C ASP A 206 13.97 -25.33 3.16
N ILE A 207 15.17 -24.77 2.97
CA ILE A 207 16.28 -24.80 3.93
C ILE A 207 15.89 -24.20 5.29
N ASP A 208 15.05 -23.16 5.31
CA ASP A 208 14.64 -22.49 6.56
C ASP A 208 13.67 -23.35 7.41
N SER A 209 12.93 -24.26 6.76
CA SER A 209 11.91 -25.10 7.41
C SER A 209 12.51 -26.21 8.28
N LYS A 210 13.80 -26.53 8.13
CA LYS A 210 14.52 -27.52 8.96
C LYS A 210 14.76 -27.05 10.41
N SER A 211 14.61 -25.75 10.70
CA SER A 211 14.87 -25.17 12.03
C SER A 211 13.69 -25.27 13.01
N THR A 212 12.47 -25.50 12.54
CA THR A 212 11.24 -25.49 13.36
C THR A 212 10.61 -26.88 13.49
N LYS A 213 11.27 -27.77 14.24
CA LYS A 213 10.64 -29.01 14.74
C LYS A 213 9.61 -28.69 15.85
N ARG A 214 8.43 -28.14 15.50
CA ARG A 214 7.25 -28.16 16.40
C ARG A 214 5.94 -28.38 15.62
N LYS A 215 5.30 -29.50 15.98
CA LYS A 215 3.90 -29.94 15.82
C LYS A 215 2.95 -29.05 15.00
N VAL A 216 2.37 -29.64 13.94
CA VAL A 216 1.01 -29.42 13.40
C VAL A 216 0.48 -27.99 13.57
N HIS A 217 1.22 -27.01 13.06
CA HIS A 217 0.76 -25.63 12.92
C HIS A 217 0.70 -25.32 11.43
N LEU A 218 -0.42 -24.71 11.03
CA LEU A 218 -0.77 -24.26 9.69
C LEU A 218 0.47 -23.86 8.86
N LYS A 219 0.67 -24.50 7.70
CA LYS A 219 1.75 -24.15 6.78
C LYS A 219 1.47 -22.77 6.16
N GLN A 220 1.96 -21.72 6.80
CA GLN A 220 1.78 -20.34 6.34
C GLN A 220 2.48 -20.13 5.00
N SER A 221 1.81 -19.47 4.06
CA SER A 221 2.42 -19.11 2.79
C SER A 221 3.39 -17.94 2.97
N TRP A 222 4.58 -18.04 2.37
CA TRP A 222 5.52 -16.91 2.30
C TRP A 222 4.96 -15.74 1.45
N LEU A 223 4.01 -16.02 0.54
CA LEU A 223 3.39 -15.05 -0.36
C LEU A 223 2.46 -14.06 0.35
N SER A 224 2.11 -14.29 1.62
CA SER A 224 1.20 -13.42 2.37
C SER A 224 1.84 -12.09 2.76
N ASN A 225 3.16 -12.05 2.92
CA ASN A 225 3.93 -10.82 3.15
C ASN A 225 5.36 -10.94 2.55
N PRO A 226 5.48 -11.03 1.22
CA PRO A 226 6.75 -11.27 0.55
C PRO A 226 7.52 -9.94 0.37
N SER A 227 8.84 -10.01 0.44
CA SER A 227 9.74 -8.92 0.02
C SER A 227 10.57 -9.40 -1.16
N GLY A 228 10.78 -8.57 -2.18
CA GLY A 228 11.37 -8.97 -3.47
C GLY A 228 10.37 -9.64 -4.42
N CYS A 229 9.09 -9.68 -4.04
CA CYS A 229 8.01 -10.22 -4.85
C CYS A 229 6.74 -9.38 -4.69
N THR A 230 5.96 -9.28 -5.76
CA THR A 230 4.64 -8.67 -5.79
C THR A 230 3.61 -9.72 -6.17
N VAL A 231 2.56 -9.88 -5.37
CA VAL A 231 1.46 -10.82 -5.65
C VAL A 231 0.17 -10.04 -5.86
N LEU A 232 -0.44 -10.15 -7.04
CA LEU A 232 -1.72 -9.55 -7.38
C LEU A 232 -2.77 -10.65 -7.55
N THR A 233 -3.76 -10.69 -6.65
CA THR A 233 -4.88 -11.65 -6.71
C THR A 233 -6.14 -10.96 -7.23
N ALA A 234 -7.03 -11.73 -7.85
CA ALA A 234 -8.25 -11.19 -8.44
C ALA A 234 -9.26 -10.66 -7.42
N CYS A 235 -9.36 -11.24 -6.23
CA CYS A 235 -10.37 -10.89 -5.24
C CYS A 235 -9.88 -11.14 -3.80
N GLN A 236 -10.63 -10.61 -2.82
CA GLN A 236 -10.48 -10.94 -1.40
C GLN A 236 -10.91 -12.38 -1.09
N PHE A 237 -10.60 -12.84 0.12
CA PHE A 237 -10.88 -14.21 0.56
C PHE A 237 -12.38 -14.58 0.66
N ASP A 238 -13.26 -13.59 0.69
CA ASP A 238 -14.72 -13.67 0.80
C ASP A 238 -15.46 -13.17 -0.46
N GLU A 239 -14.73 -12.94 -1.55
CA GLU A 239 -15.23 -12.43 -2.83
C GLU A 239 -15.00 -13.42 -3.97
N ALA A 240 -15.64 -13.20 -5.12
CA ALA A 240 -15.48 -14.08 -6.28
C ALA A 240 -14.85 -13.39 -7.49
N ALA A 241 -13.85 -14.04 -8.09
CA ALA A 241 -13.31 -13.66 -9.39
C ALA A 241 -14.17 -14.23 -10.54
N GLY A 242 -14.45 -13.40 -11.54
CA GLY A 242 -15.33 -13.75 -12.66
C GLY A 242 -14.68 -13.62 -14.04
N GLU A 243 -15.36 -14.21 -15.01
CA GLU A 243 -15.12 -14.00 -16.45
C GLU A 243 -16.26 -13.16 -17.04
N ASP A 244 -15.91 -12.23 -17.94
CA ASP A 244 -16.89 -11.40 -18.67
C ASP A 244 -16.48 -11.28 -20.15
N ASP A 245 -17.47 -11.02 -21.01
CA ASP A 245 -17.27 -10.73 -22.42
C ASP A 245 -17.00 -9.24 -22.59
N PHE A 246 -15.79 -8.89 -23.04
CA PHE A 246 -15.39 -7.51 -23.20
C PHE A 246 -15.51 -7.01 -24.64
N PRO A 247 -15.88 -5.74 -24.86
CA PRO A 247 -15.95 -5.18 -26.21
C PRO A 247 -14.59 -5.24 -26.92
N GLY A 248 -14.56 -5.83 -28.12
CA GLY A 248 -13.35 -5.94 -28.93
C GLY A 248 -12.43 -7.11 -28.55
N THR A 249 -12.89 -8.05 -27.73
CA THR A 249 -12.20 -9.33 -27.48
C THR A 249 -12.91 -10.49 -28.17
N ASP A 250 -12.17 -11.53 -28.51
CA ASP A 250 -12.70 -12.75 -29.12
C ASP A 250 -13.22 -13.73 -28.04
N GLY A 251 -14.18 -13.26 -27.26
CA GLY A 251 -14.86 -13.97 -26.17
C GLY A 251 -14.43 -13.54 -24.77
N ALA A 252 -14.80 -14.35 -23.78
CA ALA A 252 -14.65 -14.05 -22.37
C ALA A 252 -13.18 -13.97 -21.93
N HIS A 253 -12.91 -13.12 -20.96
CA HIS A 253 -11.63 -12.95 -20.28
C HIS A 253 -11.84 -12.84 -18.77
N GLY A 254 -10.80 -13.19 -18.01
CA GLY A 254 -10.73 -12.90 -16.58
C GLY A 254 -10.76 -11.40 -16.35
N VAL A 255 -11.63 -10.95 -15.44
CA VAL A 255 -11.86 -9.52 -15.21
C VAL A 255 -10.59 -8.82 -14.71
N LEU A 256 -9.78 -9.49 -13.88
CA LEU A 256 -8.49 -8.95 -13.44
C LEU A 256 -7.53 -8.83 -14.63
N THR A 257 -7.34 -9.90 -15.39
CA THR A 257 -6.38 -9.96 -16.49
C THR A 257 -6.72 -8.94 -17.58
N TYR A 258 -7.98 -8.83 -17.97
CA TYR A 258 -8.42 -7.88 -18.99
C TYR A 258 -8.09 -6.44 -18.61
N TRP A 259 -8.51 -6.00 -17.42
CA TRP A 259 -8.28 -4.61 -16.99
C TRP A 259 -6.81 -4.32 -16.69
N MET A 260 -6.05 -5.31 -16.21
CA MET A 260 -4.61 -5.19 -16.07
C MET A 260 -3.94 -4.93 -17.42
N LEU A 261 -4.27 -5.72 -18.46
CA LEU A 261 -3.72 -5.52 -19.80
C LEU A 261 -4.15 -4.18 -20.41
N LYS A 262 -5.37 -3.70 -20.13
CA LYS A 262 -5.79 -2.34 -20.51
C LYS A 262 -4.95 -1.27 -19.83
N ALA A 263 -4.73 -1.37 -18.52
CA ALA A 263 -3.86 -0.45 -17.78
C ALA A 263 -2.43 -0.42 -18.35
N LEU A 264 -1.91 -1.57 -18.80
CA LEU A 264 -0.57 -1.68 -19.36
C LEU A 264 -0.46 -1.18 -20.80
N THR A 265 -1.53 -1.25 -21.59
CA THR A 265 -1.53 -0.87 -23.01
C THR A 265 -1.97 0.56 -23.27
N GLU A 266 -2.82 1.13 -22.42
CA GLU A 266 -3.34 2.50 -22.55
C GLU A 266 -2.37 3.57 -22.03
N ASN A 267 -1.28 3.20 -21.36
CA ASN A 267 -0.23 4.11 -20.88
C ASN A 267 1.00 4.03 -21.79
N PRO A 268 1.12 4.92 -22.80
CA PRO A 268 2.12 4.79 -23.84
C PRO A 268 3.46 5.40 -23.36
N SER A 269 4.42 4.53 -23.09
CA SER A 269 5.81 4.70 -23.56
C SER A 269 6.74 5.76 -22.94
N ILE A 270 6.61 6.14 -21.66
CA ILE A 270 7.76 6.73 -20.91
C ILE A 270 8.20 5.83 -19.74
N ARG A 271 7.25 5.26 -19.00
CA ARG A 271 7.51 4.28 -17.92
C ARG A 271 6.27 3.42 -17.70
N ARG A 272 6.45 2.11 -17.46
CA ARG A 272 5.32 1.23 -17.08
C ARG A 272 4.75 1.65 -15.70
N PRO A 273 3.44 1.51 -15.46
CA PRO A 273 2.86 1.80 -14.15
C PRO A 273 3.40 0.86 -13.07
N THR A 274 3.33 1.28 -11.80
CA THR A 274 3.58 0.39 -10.66
C THR A 274 2.46 -0.63 -10.52
N HIS A 275 2.74 -1.72 -9.80
CA HIS A 275 1.70 -2.69 -9.47
C HIS A 275 0.56 -2.07 -8.65
N ALA A 276 0.86 -1.12 -7.76
CA ALA A 276 -0.13 -0.34 -7.02
C ALA A 276 -1.06 0.47 -7.95
N LYS A 277 -0.51 1.15 -8.97
CA LYS A 277 -1.30 1.86 -9.98
C LYS A 277 -2.18 0.93 -10.80
N ILE A 278 -1.64 -0.22 -11.22
CA ILE A 278 -2.40 -1.25 -11.94
C ILE A 278 -3.57 -1.71 -11.07
N LYS A 279 -3.31 -2.07 -9.81
CA LYS A 279 -4.37 -2.48 -8.87
C LYS A 279 -5.43 -1.40 -8.68
N ALA A 280 -5.03 -0.15 -8.53
CA ALA A 280 -5.97 0.98 -8.38
C ALA A 280 -6.83 1.18 -9.63
N TYR A 281 -6.24 1.13 -10.83
CA TYR A 281 -6.97 1.19 -12.09
C TYR A 281 -7.96 0.04 -12.22
N VAL A 282 -7.51 -1.21 -12.00
CA VAL A 282 -8.37 -2.39 -12.07
C VAL A 282 -9.52 -2.28 -11.06
N GLN A 283 -9.24 -1.93 -9.81
CA GLN A 283 -10.26 -1.74 -8.77
C GLN A 283 -11.30 -0.69 -9.18
N SER A 284 -10.88 0.42 -9.79
CA SER A 284 -11.78 1.47 -10.28
C SER A 284 -12.71 0.94 -11.38
N LYS A 285 -12.17 0.20 -12.36
CA LYS A 285 -12.97 -0.39 -13.45
C LYS A 285 -13.96 -1.43 -12.94
N ILE A 286 -13.54 -2.29 -12.01
CA ILE A 286 -14.44 -3.29 -11.40
C ILE A 286 -15.52 -2.63 -10.54
N SER A 287 -15.21 -1.52 -9.86
CA SER A 287 -16.22 -0.78 -9.07
C SER A 287 -17.37 -0.28 -9.96
N GLY A 288 -17.09 0.09 -11.22
CA GLY A 288 -18.10 0.42 -12.22
C GLY A 288 -18.96 -0.76 -12.70
N MET A 289 -18.57 -2.00 -12.38
CA MET A 289 -19.34 -3.22 -12.67
C MET A 289 -20.31 -3.60 -11.55
N ARG A 290 -20.29 -2.90 -10.40
CA ARG A 290 -21.21 -3.14 -9.29
C ARG A 290 -22.65 -2.78 -9.65
N PRO A 291 -23.67 -3.48 -9.10
CA PRO A 291 -23.57 -4.57 -8.12
C PRO A 291 -23.33 -5.96 -8.75
N ARG A 292 -23.09 -6.07 -10.06
CA ARG A 292 -23.13 -7.35 -10.79
C ARG A 292 -21.99 -8.29 -10.43
N LEU A 293 -20.83 -7.73 -10.09
CA LEU A 293 -19.63 -8.47 -9.69
C LEU A 293 -19.04 -7.84 -8.42
N GLN A 294 -18.88 -8.66 -7.37
CA GLN A 294 -18.18 -8.28 -6.15
C GLN A 294 -16.78 -8.90 -6.19
N GLN A 295 -15.85 -8.14 -6.75
CA GLN A 295 -14.45 -8.49 -6.91
C GLN A 295 -13.59 -7.26 -6.54
N SER A 296 -12.61 -7.46 -5.67
CA SER A 296 -11.67 -6.42 -5.23
C SER A 296 -10.25 -6.98 -5.23
N PRO A 297 -9.44 -6.67 -6.26
CA PRO A 297 -8.07 -7.17 -6.35
C PRO A 297 -7.23 -6.84 -5.12
N VAL A 298 -6.41 -7.80 -4.69
CA VAL A 298 -5.52 -7.65 -3.53
C VAL A 298 -4.08 -7.65 -4.00
N LEU A 299 -3.29 -6.75 -3.42
CA LEU A 299 -1.87 -6.61 -3.71
C LEU A 299 -1.09 -6.91 -2.43
N HIS A 300 -0.18 -7.90 -2.50
CA HIS A 300 0.75 -8.23 -1.43
C HIS A 300 2.19 -7.95 -1.87
N GLY A 301 3.03 -7.64 -0.89
CA GLY A 301 4.46 -7.37 -1.09
C GLY A 301 4.73 -6.04 -1.77
N ASP A 302 5.66 -6.05 -2.71
CA ASP A 302 6.33 -4.86 -3.23
C ASP A 302 5.48 -4.10 -4.28
N GLY A 303 4.38 -3.48 -3.87
CA GLY A 303 3.42 -2.83 -4.76
C GLY A 303 3.94 -1.59 -5.52
N ASP A 304 4.91 -0.89 -4.95
CA ASP A 304 5.42 0.39 -5.47
C ASP A 304 6.46 0.23 -6.60
N TYR A 305 6.83 -1.00 -6.93
CA TYR A 305 7.72 -1.26 -8.05
C TYR A 305 6.99 -1.20 -9.37
N VAL A 306 7.68 -0.72 -10.39
CA VAL A 306 7.25 -0.74 -11.79
C VAL A 306 6.95 -2.17 -12.24
N PHE A 307 5.85 -2.36 -12.97
CA PHE A 307 5.51 -3.66 -13.56
C PHE A 307 6.60 -4.11 -14.53
N LEU A 308 7.10 -5.34 -14.36
CA LEU A 308 8.30 -5.84 -15.06
C LEU A 308 9.49 -4.86 -14.95
N GLY A 309 9.74 -4.33 -13.75
CA GLY A 309 10.86 -3.44 -13.47
C GLY A 309 11.44 -3.67 -12.08
N ASN A 310 12.69 -3.22 -11.90
CA ASN A 310 13.41 -3.23 -10.62
C ASN A 310 13.37 -1.87 -9.91
N GLU A 311 12.67 -0.90 -10.48
CA GLU A 311 12.61 0.45 -9.95
C GLU A 311 11.39 0.61 -9.04
N VAL A 312 11.61 1.21 -7.87
CA VAL A 312 10.54 1.70 -7.00
C VAL A 312 10.10 3.07 -7.51
N VAL A 313 8.79 3.31 -7.52
CA VAL A 313 8.22 4.67 -7.65
C VAL A 313 7.66 5.06 -6.30
N VAL A 314 8.28 6.06 -5.68
CA VAL A 314 7.72 6.68 -4.48
C VAL A 314 6.90 7.86 -4.94
N GLU A 315 5.58 7.77 -4.81
CA GLU A 315 4.71 8.91 -5.05
C GLU A 315 4.78 9.87 -3.86
N ARG A 316 4.95 11.15 -4.17
CA ARG A 316 4.97 12.23 -3.18
C ARG A 316 3.82 13.17 -3.47
N PRO A 317 3.16 13.74 -2.44
CA PRO A 317 2.14 14.76 -2.65
C PRO A 317 2.69 15.90 -3.50
N ALA A 318 1.89 16.35 -4.46
CA ALA A 318 2.22 17.49 -5.30
C ALA A 318 1.10 18.52 -5.22
N CYS A 319 1.47 19.78 -5.40
CA CYS A 319 0.61 20.95 -5.41
C CYS A 319 1.05 21.90 -6.54
N HIS A 320 0.27 22.93 -6.79
CA HIS A 320 0.56 23.97 -7.77
C HIS A 320 0.95 25.27 -7.09
N VAL A 321 1.82 26.01 -7.78
CA VAL A 321 2.16 27.37 -7.43
C VAL A 321 1.09 28.33 -7.98
N LEU A 322 0.37 28.99 -7.07
CA LEU A 322 -0.73 29.90 -7.37
C LEU A 322 -0.23 31.29 -7.82
N GLY A 323 0.85 31.75 -7.20
CA GLY A 323 1.43 33.07 -7.42
C GLY A 323 2.81 33.19 -6.79
N ARG A 324 3.55 34.21 -7.21
CA ARG A 324 4.88 34.56 -6.68
C ARG A 324 4.86 36.04 -6.27
N TYR A 325 5.47 36.34 -5.13
CA TYR A 325 5.74 37.69 -4.65
C TYR A 325 7.18 37.74 -4.15
N GLU A 326 8.05 38.49 -4.84
CA GLU A 326 9.48 38.56 -4.53
C GLU A 326 10.11 37.16 -4.43
N ASP A 327 10.62 36.79 -3.26
CA ASP A 327 11.22 35.50 -2.95
C ASP A 327 10.25 34.54 -2.25
N SER A 328 8.95 34.73 -2.41
CA SER A 328 7.91 33.88 -1.83
C SER A 328 6.87 33.43 -2.86
N ILE A 329 6.22 32.31 -2.60
CA ILE A 329 5.17 31.73 -3.42
C ILE A 329 3.97 31.29 -2.59
N ASP A 330 2.79 31.36 -3.21
CA ASP A 330 1.57 30.76 -2.68
C ASP A 330 1.39 29.35 -3.27
N LEU A 331 1.08 28.38 -2.42
CA LEU A 331 0.79 27.00 -2.81
C LEU A 331 -0.69 26.69 -2.59
N ASP A 332 -1.28 25.85 -3.45
CA ASP A 332 -2.66 25.34 -3.32
C ASP A 332 -2.78 24.15 -2.34
N VAL A 333 -1.97 24.17 -1.29
CA VAL A 333 -1.93 23.16 -0.22
C VAL A 333 -1.88 23.87 1.14
N GLY A 334 -2.52 23.31 2.19
CA GLY A 334 -2.69 24.00 3.46
C GLY A 334 -2.94 23.03 4.62
N ILE A 335 -3.46 23.54 5.75
CA ILE A 335 -3.60 22.77 6.99
C ILE A 335 -4.44 21.48 6.84
N VAL A 336 -5.48 21.49 6.00
CA VAL A 336 -6.33 20.28 5.78
C VAL A 336 -5.60 19.17 5.04
N HIS A 337 -4.53 19.51 4.33
CA HIS A 337 -3.62 18.57 3.69
C HIS A 337 -2.45 18.16 4.61
N GLY A 338 -2.44 18.67 5.86
CA GLY A 338 -1.39 18.40 6.85
C GLY A 338 -0.13 19.26 6.68
N VAL A 339 -0.23 20.39 5.99
CA VAL A 339 0.92 21.31 5.83
C VAL A 339 1.10 22.14 7.10
N SER A 340 2.35 22.37 7.47
CA SER A 340 2.76 23.18 8.61
C SER A 340 4.00 23.99 8.25
N VAL A 341 4.23 25.06 9.01
CA VAL A 341 5.44 25.89 8.88
C VAL A 341 6.69 25.03 9.04
N GLY A 342 7.68 25.24 8.18
CA GLY A 342 8.89 24.43 8.07
C GLY A 342 8.83 23.30 7.04
N ALA A 343 7.64 22.99 6.47
CA ALA A 343 7.56 21.99 5.41
C ALA A 343 8.33 22.45 4.16
N ILE A 344 8.95 21.51 3.44
CA ILE A 344 9.80 21.81 2.29
C ILE A 344 9.24 21.14 1.04
N TYR A 345 9.13 21.90 -0.05
CA TYR A 345 8.73 21.41 -1.36
C TYR A 345 9.86 21.61 -2.38
N ASP A 346 10.08 20.60 -3.23
CA ASP A 346 10.88 20.73 -4.45
C ASP A 346 10.01 21.38 -5.53
N VAL A 347 10.44 22.50 -6.10
CA VAL A 347 9.66 23.26 -7.10
C VAL A 347 10.18 22.99 -8.51
N TYR A 348 9.25 22.69 -9.41
CA TYR A 348 9.47 22.37 -10.81
C TYR A 348 8.74 23.41 -11.68
N PRO A 349 9.47 24.21 -12.47
CA PRO A 349 8.86 25.09 -13.46
C PRO A 349 7.93 24.33 -14.40
N ASP A 350 6.89 25.00 -14.91
CA ASP A 350 5.91 24.43 -15.86
C ASP A 350 6.53 23.80 -17.13
N THR A 351 7.71 24.27 -17.53
CA THR A 351 8.50 23.71 -18.63
C THR A 351 9.14 22.35 -18.33
N GLN A 352 9.21 21.91 -17.07
CA GLN A 352 9.88 20.68 -16.66
C GLN A 352 8.87 19.55 -16.40
N ASN A 353 9.22 18.34 -16.85
CA ASN A 353 8.41 17.15 -16.59
C ASN A 353 8.94 16.41 -15.35
N ILE A 354 8.19 16.50 -14.25
CA ILE A 354 8.49 15.83 -12.96
C ILE A 354 8.68 14.32 -13.13
N GLU A 355 7.98 13.69 -14.09
CA GLU A 355 8.02 12.24 -14.30
C GLU A 355 9.34 11.77 -14.95
N THR A 356 10.14 12.69 -15.50
CA THR A 356 11.43 12.36 -16.14
C THR A 356 12.61 12.30 -15.17
N GLY A 357 12.38 12.53 -13.87
CA GLY A 357 13.42 12.49 -12.84
C GLY A 357 14.39 13.66 -12.92
N THR A 358 13.96 14.81 -13.45
CA THR A 358 14.73 16.05 -13.42
C THR A 358 15.07 16.42 -11.98
N MET A 359 16.30 16.85 -11.72
CA MET A 359 16.69 17.33 -10.39
C MET A 359 16.03 18.70 -10.14
N PRO A 360 15.41 18.91 -8.96
CA PRO A 360 14.82 20.19 -8.64
C PRO A 360 15.90 21.24 -8.42
N GLN A 361 15.72 22.41 -9.02
CA GLN A 361 16.62 23.55 -8.89
C GLN A 361 16.18 24.52 -7.78
N LEU A 362 14.91 24.44 -7.40
CA LEU A 362 14.26 25.33 -6.46
C LEU A 362 13.66 24.54 -5.31
N GLN A 363 13.75 25.10 -4.11
CA GLN A 363 13.07 24.61 -2.92
C GLN A 363 12.18 25.71 -2.35
N ALA A 364 11.03 25.32 -1.80
CA ALA A 364 10.09 26.22 -1.15
C ALA A 364 9.88 25.80 0.31
N TYR A 365 10.25 26.67 1.24
CA TYR A 365 10.11 26.49 2.69
C TYR A 365 8.84 27.17 3.15
N VAL A 366 7.86 26.40 3.62
CA VAL A 366 6.60 26.96 4.13
C VAL A 366 6.89 27.84 5.34
N ILE A 367 6.55 29.12 5.24
CA ILE A 367 6.73 30.13 6.29
C ILE A 367 5.42 30.55 6.94
N ASP A 368 4.28 30.31 6.27
CA ASP A 368 2.96 30.64 6.78
C ASP A 368 1.90 29.66 6.27
N VAL A 369 0.94 29.33 7.14
CA VAL A 369 -0.23 28.50 6.83
C VAL A 369 -1.45 29.17 7.48
N PRO A 370 -2.16 30.06 6.76
CA PRO A 370 -3.24 30.86 7.34
C PRO A 370 -4.39 29.98 7.85
N GLU A 371 -4.83 30.19 9.09
CA GLU A 371 -5.95 29.45 9.69
C GLU A 371 -7.28 29.68 8.94
N ASP A 372 -7.44 30.86 8.35
CA ASP A 372 -8.61 31.24 7.54
C ASP A 372 -8.56 30.72 6.10
N SER A 373 -7.41 30.15 5.67
CA SER A 373 -7.20 29.60 4.34
C SER A 373 -6.75 28.15 4.40
N ALA A 374 -7.70 27.27 4.72
CA ALA A 374 -7.44 25.87 5.05
C ALA A 374 -6.71 25.07 3.94
N PHE A 375 -6.74 25.56 2.69
CA PHE A 375 -6.17 24.93 1.51
C PHE A 375 -4.95 25.70 0.93
N ARG A 376 -4.40 26.68 1.65
CA ARG A 376 -3.28 27.49 1.16
C ARG A 376 -2.14 27.58 2.16
N SER A 377 -0.96 27.85 1.63
CA SER A 377 0.23 28.17 2.39
C SER A 377 1.13 29.11 1.59
N THR A 378 1.99 29.83 2.31
CA THR A 378 3.01 30.70 1.75
C THR A 378 4.37 30.11 2.04
N ALA A 379 5.24 30.06 1.04
CA ALA A 379 6.56 29.50 1.16
C ALA A 379 7.65 30.43 0.60
N ALA A 380 8.76 30.57 1.33
CA ALA A 380 9.95 31.26 0.86
C ALA A 380 10.73 30.36 -0.10
N LEU A 381 11.16 30.92 -1.23
CA LEU A 381 11.95 30.23 -2.24
C LEU A 381 13.44 30.23 -1.88
N PHE A 382 14.11 29.16 -2.28
CA PHE A 382 15.55 28.99 -2.17
C PHE A 382 16.08 28.28 -3.43
N ALA A 383 17.23 28.74 -3.92
CA ALA A 383 17.99 28.07 -4.97
C ALA A 383 19.48 28.08 -4.62
N GLU A 384 20.21 27.07 -5.08
CA GLU A 384 21.68 27.07 -5.00
C GLU A 384 22.30 28.09 -5.96
N ASP A 385 21.79 28.20 -7.19
CA ASP A 385 22.15 29.25 -8.14
C ASP A 385 21.11 30.38 -8.09
N PRO A 386 21.49 31.62 -7.71
CA PRO A 386 20.58 32.76 -7.70
C PRO A 386 19.86 33.02 -9.04
N LYS A 387 20.44 32.60 -10.18
CA LYS A 387 19.79 32.74 -11.49
C LYS A 387 18.50 31.92 -11.62
N ASP A 388 18.39 30.82 -10.91
CA ASP A 388 17.19 29.99 -10.92
C ASP A 388 16.02 30.74 -10.25
N LEU A 389 16.30 31.55 -9.23
CA LEU A 389 15.31 32.46 -8.63
C LEU A 389 14.95 33.59 -9.58
N GLU A 390 15.89 34.18 -10.31
CA GLU A 390 15.61 35.29 -11.23
C GLU A 390 14.74 34.86 -12.42
N THR A 391 14.93 33.64 -12.92
CA THR A 391 14.25 33.13 -14.12
C THR A 391 12.89 32.49 -13.85
N PHE A 392 12.55 32.25 -12.57
CA PHE A 392 11.34 31.53 -12.19
C PHE A 392 10.06 32.39 -12.26
N ALA A 393 9.15 32.07 -13.18
CA ALA A 393 7.89 32.82 -13.33
C ALA A 393 6.84 32.56 -12.22
N GLY A 394 7.00 31.48 -11.44
CA GLY A 394 6.08 31.13 -10.36
C GLY A 394 4.84 30.38 -10.83
N ARG A 395 3.92 31.06 -11.51
CA ARG A 395 2.55 30.55 -11.73
C ARG A 395 2.49 29.33 -12.64
N GLY A 396 1.69 28.33 -12.26
CA GLY A 396 1.48 27.11 -13.05
C GLY A 396 2.57 26.05 -12.88
N SER A 397 3.65 26.39 -12.16
CA SER A 397 4.68 25.46 -11.72
C SER A 397 4.10 24.44 -10.73
N SER A 398 4.74 23.28 -10.65
CA SER A 398 4.39 22.23 -9.71
C SER A 398 5.37 22.20 -8.55
N ALA A 399 4.88 21.91 -7.36
CA ALA A 399 5.69 21.75 -6.16
C ALA A 399 5.43 20.36 -5.57
N VAL A 400 6.49 19.59 -5.33
CA VAL A 400 6.42 18.22 -4.83
C VAL A 400 6.99 18.20 -3.43
N LEU A 401 6.25 17.63 -2.49
CA LEU A 401 6.66 17.62 -1.10
C LEU A 401 7.97 16.84 -0.91
N ARG A 402 8.98 17.50 -0.34
CA ARG A 402 10.26 16.90 0.04
C ARG A 402 10.24 16.43 1.48
N THR A 403 9.87 17.33 2.40
CA THR A 403 9.94 17.10 3.84
C THR A 403 8.69 17.65 4.52
N TRP A 404 8.03 16.81 5.32
CA TRP A 404 6.93 17.24 6.17
C TRP A 404 7.45 18.01 7.38
N ALA A 405 6.65 18.94 7.88
CA ALA A 405 6.82 19.53 9.20
C ALA A 405 5.65 19.15 10.10
N LEU A 406 5.91 19.11 11.40
CA LEU A 406 4.87 19.01 12.42
C LEU A 406 4.39 20.40 12.80
N SER A 407 3.14 20.46 13.23
CA SER A 407 2.48 21.70 13.62
C SER A 407 2.78 22.15 15.04
N SER A 408 3.42 21.29 15.82
CA SER A 408 3.92 21.55 17.16
C SER A 408 5.16 20.72 17.39
N ASP A 409 6.03 21.20 18.28
CA ASP A 409 7.27 20.50 18.60
C ASP A 409 6.95 19.23 19.41
N ILE A 410 7.42 18.09 18.90
CA ILE A 410 7.25 16.77 19.50
C ILE A 410 8.63 16.23 19.87
N TYR A 411 8.78 15.89 21.15
CA TYR A 411 10.03 15.36 21.68
C TYR A 411 9.96 13.84 21.84
N VAL A 412 11.01 13.16 21.39
CA VAL A 412 11.18 11.71 21.46
C VAL A 412 12.28 11.37 22.45
N SER A 413 11.97 10.58 23.47
CA SER A 413 12.96 9.97 24.35
C SER A 413 13.19 8.50 24.00
N ILE A 414 14.41 8.02 24.25
CA ILE A 414 14.79 6.62 24.04
C ILE A 414 15.37 6.08 25.34
N SER A 415 14.78 4.98 25.81
CA SER A 415 15.28 4.28 27.00
C SER A 415 16.62 3.62 26.70
N PRO A 416 17.59 3.66 27.64
CA PRO A 416 18.87 2.98 27.48
C PRO A 416 18.70 1.49 27.14
N SER A 417 19.54 0.98 26.24
CA SER A 417 19.53 -0.41 25.81
C SER A 417 20.96 -0.86 25.48
N GLU A 418 21.30 -2.10 25.81
CA GLU A 418 22.60 -2.70 25.46
C GLU A 418 22.84 -2.78 23.94
N HIS A 419 21.77 -2.67 23.14
CA HIS A 419 21.83 -2.73 21.68
C HIS A 419 21.96 -1.36 21.00
N ILE A 420 21.91 -0.26 21.77
CA ILE A 420 21.93 1.11 21.25
C ILE A 420 23.03 1.86 21.97
N ASP A 421 24.16 2.07 21.29
CA ASP A 421 25.27 2.89 21.78
C ASP A 421 25.09 4.38 21.41
N GLU A 422 26.03 5.22 21.85
CA GLU A 422 26.05 6.65 21.58
C GLU A 422 26.12 6.99 20.08
N THR A 423 26.77 6.15 19.27
CA THR A 423 26.85 6.37 17.80
C THR A 423 25.48 6.18 17.18
N HIS A 424 24.77 5.12 17.56
CA HIS A 424 23.39 4.88 17.12
C HIS A 424 22.46 6.01 17.58
N LEU A 425 22.60 6.51 18.81
CA LEU A 425 21.81 7.65 19.30
C LEU A 425 22.07 8.91 18.48
N GLY A 426 23.33 9.23 18.17
CA GLY A 426 23.68 10.39 17.34
C GLY A 426 23.12 10.30 15.91
N GLN A 427 23.20 9.11 15.30
CA GLN A 427 22.61 8.83 13.99
C GLN A 427 21.08 8.96 14.01
N LEU A 428 20.45 8.43 15.05
CA LEU A 428 19.00 8.49 15.21
C LEU A 428 18.49 9.90 15.50
N LYS A 429 19.20 10.66 16.33
CA LYS A 429 18.93 12.10 16.51
C LYS A 429 18.95 12.82 15.17
N THR A 430 20.02 12.63 14.40
CA THR A 430 20.15 13.22 13.05
C THR A 430 19.00 12.79 12.13
N ALA A 431 18.55 11.54 12.22
CA ALA A 431 17.45 11.03 11.38
C ALA A 431 16.07 11.57 11.79
N ILE A 432 15.81 11.71 13.09
CA ILE A 432 14.57 12.26 13.66
C ILE A 432 14.45 13.75 13.30
N GLU A 433 15.51 14.52 13.54
CA GLU A 433 15.54 15.98 13.34
C GLU A 433 15.55 16.41 11.86
N ARG A 434 15.55 15.46 10.92
CA ARG A 434 15.24 15.74 9.50
C ARG A 434 13.78 16.18 9.29
N THR A 435 12.89 15.90 10.25
CA THR A 435 11.50 16.35 10.23
C THR A 435 11.38 17.59 11.11
N PRO A 436 11.19 18.80 10.56
CA PRO A 436 10.93 19.99 11.36
C PRO A 436 9.76 19.78 12.34
N GLY A 437 9.97 20.17 13.59
CA GLY A 437 9.01 19.93 14.68
C GLY A 437 9.14 18.57 15.36
N LEU A 438 10.04 17.68 14.94
CA LEU A 438 10.32 16.42 15.65
C LEU A 438 11.76 16.45 16.19
N TYR A 439 11.90 16.37 17.51
CA TYR A 439 13.18 16.55 18.18
C TYR A 439 13.53 15.38 19.09
N PHE A 440 14.82 15.18 19.29
CA PHE A 440 15.30 14.27 20.32
C PHE A 440 15.21 14.95 21.69
N HIS A 441 14.65 14.26 22.68
CA HIS A 441 14.57 14.75 24.05
C HIS A 441 15.93 14.64 24.72
N THR A 442 16.43 15.74 25.27
CA THR A 442 17.68 15.82 26.03
C THR A 442 17.38 16.05 27.50
N ASP A 443 18.24 15.55 28.39
CA ASP A 443 18.08 15.67 29.85
C ASP A 443 17.93 17.12 30.36
N ASP A 444 18.36 18.11 29.58
CA ASP A 444 18.23 19.54 29.87
C ASP A 444 16.82 20.10 29.63
N LEU A 445 15.90 19.34 29.00
CA LEU A 445 14.54 19.78 28.71
C LEU A 445 13.59 19.40 29.85
N THR A 446 12.82 20.38 30.34
CA THR A 446 11.85 20.17 31.43
C THR A 446 10.54 19.52 30.99
N ASP A 447 10.22 19.59 29.69
CA ASP A 447 8.97 19.07 29.16
C ASP A 447 9.00 17.55 29.06
N GLU A 448 7.90 16.88 29.40
CA GLU A 448 7.82 15.43 29.25
C GLU A 448 7.87 15.04 27.76
N PRO A 449 8.64 13.99 27.40
CA PRO A 449 8.70 13.53 26.02
C PRO A 449 7.33 13.01 25.58
N PHE A 450 6.89 13.46 24.42
CA PHE A 450 5.61 13.06 23.86
C PHE A 450 5.62 11.58 23.43
N PHE A 451 6.75 11.12 22.87
CA PHE A 451 7.00 9.71 22.61
C PHE A 451 8.13 9.18 23.50
N ALA A 452 7.92 8.03 24.12
CA ALA A 452 8.96 7.25 24.78
C ALA A 452 9.15 5.92 24.04
N VAL A 453 10.38 5.67 23.60
CA VAL A 453 10.78 4.47 22.86
C VAL A 453 11.61 3.57 23.77
N ALA A 454 11.28 2.29 23.81
CA ALA A 454 12.04 1.27 24.53
C ALA A 454 12.30 0.05 23.64
N VAL A 455 13.32 -0.73 23.97
CA VAL A 455 13.59 -2.03 23.35
C VAL A 455 13.14 -3.12 24.32
N ASN A 456 12.27 -4.02 23.87
CA ASN A 456 11.79 -5.13 24.69
C ASN A 456 12.76 -6.32 24.70
N ASN A 457 12.46 -7.34 25.49
CA ASN A 457 13.27 -8.57 25.60
C ASN A 457 13.38 -9.38 24.30
N SER A 458 12.59 -9.06 23.27
CA SER A 458 12.65 -9.67 21.94
C SER A 458 13.43 -8.81 20.94
N ASN A 459 14.15 -7.79 21.41
CA ASN A 459 14.90 -6.85 20.59
C ASN A 459 14.01 -6.05 19.62
N GLU A 460 12.74 -5.84 19.97
CA GLU A 460 11.77 -5.06 19.20
C GLU A 460 11.52 -3.70 19.87
N PHE A 461 11.37 -2.66 19.06
CA PHE A 461 11.00 -1.33 19.53
C PHE A 461 9.54 -1.28 19.98
N GLN A 462 9.32 -0.62 21.11
CA GLN A 462 8.03 -0.29 21.68
C GLN A 462 7.92 1.23 21.78
N ILE A 463 6.91 1.79 21.11
CA ILE A 463 6.66 3.24 21.10
C ILE A 463 5.44 3.50 21.96
N SER A 464 5.60 4.36 22.94
CA SER A 464 4.54 4.80 23.84
C SER A 464 4.32 6.30 23.73
N SER A 465 3.10 6.74 23.95
CA SER A 465 2.73 8.16 24.06
C SER A 465 1.87 8.35 25.30
N MET A 466 2.18 9.36 26.10
CA MET A 466 1.55 9.61 27.41
C MET A 466 1.50 8.36 28.30
N GLY A 467 2.61 7.61 28.35
CA GLY A 467 2.74 6.38 29.14
C GLY A 467 1.95 5.16 28.62
N ARG A 468 1.31 5.25 27.45
CA ARG A 468 0.54 4.15 26.84
C ARG A 468 1.20 3.66 25.56
N LEU A 469 1.37 2.35 25.43
CA LEU A 469 1.87 1.73 24.21
C LEU A 469 0.91 2.01 23.04
N ILE A 470 1.45 2.48 21.92
CA ILE A 470 0.65 2.72 20.72
C ILE A 470 0.42 1.38 20.00
N PRO A 471 -0.84 0.96 19.82
CA PRO A 471 -1.12 -0.33 19.21
C PRO A 471 -0.92 -0.30 17.69
N LYS A 472 -0.73 -1.47 17.08
CA LYS A 472 -0.68 -1.67 15.61
C LYS A 472 0.44 -0.93 14.87
N ILE A 473 1.52 -0.57 15.55
CA ILE A 473 2.75 -0.10 14.90
C ILE A 473 3.48 -1.31 14.26
N PRO A 474 4.08 -1.17 13.06
CA PRO A 474 4.92 -2.19 12.47
C PRO A 474 6.02 -2.64 13.42
N ARG A 475 6.22 -3.96 13.57
CA ARG A 475 7.30 -4.49 14.40
C ARG A 475 8.64 -4.16 13.75
N LEU A 476 9.52 -3.51 14.50
CA LEU A 476 10.86 -3.17 14.07
C LEU A 476 11.84 -3.68 15.12
N SER A 477 12.83 -4.46 14.68
CA SER A 477 13.91 -4.93 15.54
C SER A 477 15.15 -4.06 15.39
N VAL A 478 15.90 -3.88 16.48
CA VAL A 478 17.25 -3.29 16.46
C VAL A 478 18.23 -4.08 15.57
N GLN A 479 17.92 -5.35 15.27
CA GLN A 479 18.74 -6.19 14.40
C GLN A 479 18.47 -5.97 12.91
N ASN A 480 17.42 -5.21 12.57
CA ASN A 480 17.08 -4.95 11.18
C ASN A 480 18.09 -3.98 10.54
N SER A 481 18.48 -4.25 9.31
CA SER A 481 19.26 -3.30 8.51
C SER A 481 18.47 -2.00 8.30
N GLY A 482 19.15 -0.86 8.49
CA GLY A 482 18.53 0.48 8.40
C GLY A 482 17.42 0.72 9.42
N TRP A 483 17.51 0.12 10.62
CA TRP A 483 16.49 0.30 11.66
C TRP A 483 16.37 1.77 12.10
N ILE A 484 17.45 2.54 12.02
CA ILE A 484 17.49 3.96 12.42
C ILE A 484 16.53 4.77 11.55
N GLU A 485 16.68 4.67 10.23
CA GLU A 485 15.83 5.38 9.27
C GLU A 485 14.38 4.90 9.37
N LYS A 486 14.17 3.60 9.58
CA LYS A 486 12.83 3.01 9.75
C LYS A 486 12.16 3.52 11.03
N LEU A 487 12.88 3.59 12.14
CA LEU A 487 12.35 4.07 13.41
C LEU A 487 12.00 5.56 13.34
N ALA A 488 12.90 6.38 12.80
CA ALA A 488 12.64 7.80 12.57
C ALA A 488 11.42 8.02 11.67
N TYR A 489 11.28 7.21 10.61
CA TYR A 489 10.11 7.23 9.73
C TYR A 489 8.81 6.85 10.48
N ILE A 490 8.83 5.80 11.30
CA ILE A 490 7.67 5.40 12.11
C ILE A 490 7.26 6.52 13.06
N LEU A 491 8.20 7.11 13.78
CA LEU A 491 7.95 8.21 14.72
C LEU A 491 7.34 9.42 14.01
N CYS A 492 7.94 9.85 12.89
CA CYS A 492 7.40 10.92 12.04
C CYS A 492 5.98 10.58 11.53
N HIS A 493 5.76 9.36 11.08
CA HIS A 493 4.45 8.93 10.57
C HIS A 493 3.37 8.95 11.65
N VAL A 494 3.68 8.45 12.86
CA VAL A 494 2.74 8.43 14.00
C VAL A 494 2.47 9.85 14.50
N ALA A 495 3.50 10.69 14.61
CA ALA A 495 3.38 12.11 14.93
C ALA A 495 2.41 12.82 13.98
N ARG A 496 2.64 12.66 12.67
CA ARG A 496 1.79 13.24 11.63
C ARG A 496 0.36 12.73 11.68
N PHE A 497 0.16 11.43 11.93
CA PHE A 497 -1.17 10.85 12.06
C PHE A 497 -1.94 11.50 13.21
N GLN A 498 -1.29 11.71 14.37
CA GLN A 498 -1.91 12.37 15.52
C GLN A 498 -2.19 13.86 15.26
N ASP A 499 -1.26 14.57 14.61
CA ASP A 499 -1.48 15.95 14.17
C ASP A 499 -2.70 16.07 13.25
N LEU A 500 -2.79 15.21 12.23
CA LEU A 500 -3.93 15.15 11.31
C LEU A 500 -5.23 14.78 12.02
N TYR A 501 -5.20 13.81 12.94
CA TYR A 501 -6.36 13.39 13.73
C TYR A 501 -6.93 14.55 14.57
N ASN A 502 -6.06 15.46 15.01
CA ASN A 502 -6.42 16.63 15.80
C ASN A 502 -6.74 17.89 14.96
N ILE A 503 -6.80 17.81 13.62
CA ILE A 503 -7.16 18.97 12.78
C ILE A 503 -8.55 19.50 13.13
N SER A 504 -9.52 18.61 13.41
CA SER A 504 -10.90 19.04 13.74
C SER A 504 -11.00 19.73 15.09
N SER A 505 -10.16 19.38 16.07
CA SER A 505 -10.12 20.02 17.39
C SER A 505 -9.43 21.38 17.38
N ARG A 506 -8.69 21.72 16.32
CA ARG A 506 -8.16 23.08 16.10
C ARG A 506 -9.23 24.07 15.66
N ASN A 507 -10.35 23.59 15.13
CA ASN A 507 -11.38 24.41 14.48
C ASN A 507 -12.66 24.66 15.31
N THR A 508 -12.58 24.65 16.65
CA THR A 508 -13.74 25.00 17.52
C THR A 508 -13.67 26.39 18.12
N HIS A 509 -13.00 27.34 17.49
CA HIS A 509 -13.26 28.75 17.75
C HIS A 509 -13.28 29.50 16.41
N ARG A 510 -14.45 29.57 15.78
CA ARG A 510 -14.78 30.84 15.13
C ARG A 510 -14.99 31.82 16.28
N PRO A 511 -14.05 32.73 16.59
CA PRO A 511 -14.39 33.81 17.52
C PRO A 511 -15.64 34.50 16.96
N LEU A 512 -16.69 34.58 17.78
CA LEU A 512 -17.83 35.43 17.43
C LEU A 512 -17.25 36.83 17.17
N GLN A 513 -17.60 37.45 16.05
CA GLN A 513 -17.08 38.77 15.73
C GLN A 513 -17.49 39.74 16.85
N PRO A 514 -16.57 40.49 17.48
CA PRO A 514 -16.86 41.31 18.65
C PRO A 514 -17.97 42.35 18.45
N ASP A 515 -18.24 42.73 17.21
CA ASP A 515 -19.31 43.64 16.81
C ASP A 515 -20.70 42.97 16.76
N TRP A 516 -20.79 41.63 16.77
CA TRP A 516 -22.05 40.89 16.76
C TRP A 516 -22.77 40.87 18.10
N PHE A 517 -22.10 41.23 19.20
CA PHE A 517 -22.70 41.21 20.53
C PHE A 517 -22.25 42.39 21.35
N SER A 518 -23.15 42.88 22.19
CA SER A 518 -22.85 43.79 23.29
C SER A 518 -22.97 43.01 24.59
N TYR A 519 -22.14 43.36 25.57
CA TYR A 519 -22.22 42.78 26.90
C TYR A 519 -22.33 43.89 27.94
N ALA A 520 -23.01 43.58 29.04
CA ALA A 520 -23.09 44.44 30.20
C ALA A 520 -22.90 43.60 31.47
N ALA A 521 -22.12 44.08 32.43
CA ALA A 521 -21.92 43.43 33.71
C ALA A 521 -22.67 44.17 34.82
N LYS A 522 -23.36 43.43 35.70
CA LYS A 522 -24.03 43.95 36.89
C LYS A 522 -23.62 43.15 38.13
N ALA A 523 -23.44 43.81 39.27
CA ALA A 523 -23.11 43.14 40.52
C ALA A 523 -24.37 42.51 41.11
N VAL A 524 -24.20 41.34 41.72
CA VAL A 524 -25.26 40.71 42.50
C VAL A 524 -25.21 41.30 43.91
N GLY A 525 -25.98 42.37 44.14
CA GLY A 525 -26.05 43.08 45.42
C GLY A 525 -25.92 44.60 45.28
N LEU A 526 -25.70 45.30 46.40
CA LEU A 526 -25.59 46.77 46.46
C LEU A 526 -24.17 47.30 46.17
N GLU A 527 -23.22 46.45 45.76
CA GLU A 527 -21.86 46.88 45.46
C GLU A 527 -21.76 47.49 44.06
N PRO A 528 -21.17 48.70 43.91
CA PRO A 528 -21.08 49.37 42.63
C PRO A 528 -20.01 48.73 41.72
N ILE A 529 -20.35 48.57 40.44
CA ILE A 529 -19.37 48.32 39.37
C ILE A 529 -19.10 49.64 38.68
N ILE A 530 -17.82 49.93 38.44
CA ILE A 530 -17.41 51.10 37.67
C ILE A 530 -17.04 50.62 36.27
N GLU A 531 -17.78 51.10 35.26
CA GLU A 531 -17.45 50.93 33.85
C GLU A 531 -16.67 52.16 33.37
N LEU A 532 -15.45 51.94 32.88
CA LEU A 532 -14.59 52.96 32.30
C LEU A 532 -14.05 52.42 30.98
N GLU A 533 -14.40 53.06 29.86
CA GLU A 533 -13.89 52.73 28.52
C GLU A 533 -14.01 51.23 28.16
N GLY A 534 -15.16 50.61 28.47
CA GLY A 534 -15.41 49.19 28.20
C GLY A 534 -14.74 48.20 29.16
N ARG A 535 -14.09 48.71 30.22
CA ARG A 535 -13.50 47.90 31.31
C ARG A 535 -14.31 48.04 32.58
N TYR A 536 -14.64 46.90 33.18
CA TYR A 536 -15.38 46.83 34.44
C TYR A 536 -14.42 46.61 35.61
N HIS A 537 -14.40 47.54 36.55
CA HIS A 537 -13.62 47.41 37.79
C HIS A 537 -14.51 46.92 38.93
N VAL A 538 -14.10 45.83 39.56
CA VAL A 538 -14.86 45.12 40.60
C VAL A 538 -13.93 44.70 41.72
N LYS A 539 -14.42 44.71 42.96
CA LYS A 539 -13.68 44.24 44.14
C LYS A 539 -13.60 42.71 44.14
N GLY A 540 -12.48 42.15 44.59
CA GLY A 540 -12.30 40.70 44.69
C GLY A 540 -13.36 40.07 45.61
N GLY A 541 -14.06 39.03 45.12
CA GLY A 541 -15.11 38.32 45.86
C GLY A 541 -16.55 38.70 45.49
N THR A 542 -16.76 39.75 44.68
CA THR A 542 -18.10 40.17 44.23
C THR A 542 -18.62 39.23 43.14
N LYS A 543 -19.88 38.78 43.26
CA LYS A 543 -20.57 37.99 42.22
C LYS A 543 -21.11 38.91 41.12
N LEU A 544 -20.88 38.53 39.86
CA LEU A 544 -21.28 39.28 38.68
C LEU A 544 -22.33 38.53 37.87
N ILE A 545 -23.29 39.26 37.31
CA ILE A 545 -24.15 38.81 36.22
C ILE A 545 -23.66 39.52 34.96
N ILE A 546 -23.26 38.74 33.97
CA ILE A 546 -22.93 39.24 32.63
C ILE A 546 -24.11 38.94 31.73
N SER A 547 -24.68 39.97 31.13
CA SER A 547 -25.73 39.85 30.13
C SER A 547 -25.13 40.09 28.75
N LEU A 548 -25.32 39.14 27.85
CA LEU A 548 -24.93 39.24 26.45
C LEU A 548 -26.18 39.49 25.61
N LYS A 549 -26.08 40.45 24.67
CA LYS A 549 -27.14 40.77 23.71
C LYS A 549 -26.55 40.74 22.31
N LEU A 550 -27.24 40.08 21.38
CA LEU A 550 -26.89 40.12 19.96
C LEU A 550 -27.19 41.52 19.41
N ASN A 551 -26.26 42.08 18.66
CA ASN A 551 -26.41 43.35 17.96
C ASN A 551 -27.07 43.11 16.60
N ASP A 552 -27.70 44.14 16.04
CA ASP A 552 -28.42 44.07 14.75
C ASP A 552 -27.49 43.75 13.54
N THR A 553 -26.18 43.84 13.74
CA THR A 553 -25.13 43.44 12.78
C THR A 553 -24.84 41.95 12.78
N CYS A 554 -25.36 41.19 13.76
CA CYS A 554 -25.19 39.76 13.82
C CYS A 554 -26.09 39.06 12.77
N PRO A 555 -25.53 38.29 11.82
CA PRO A 555 -26.32 37.61 10.78
C PRO A 555 -27.12 36.40 11.32
N LEU A 556 -27.04 36.12 12.62
CA LEU A 556 -27.80 35.08 13.29
C LEU A 556 -29.13 35.68 13.79
N GLU A 557 -30.13 35.78 12.91
CA GLU A 557 -31.49 36.11 13.38
C GLU A 557 -31.99 35.02 14.35
N PRO A 558 -32.64 35.38 15.47
CA PRO A 558 -33.39 34.42 16.25
C PRO A 558 -34.64 34.05 15.45
N SER A 559 -34.62 32.89 14.80
CA SER A 559 -35.85 32.28 14.30
C SER A 559 -36.83 32.13 15.47
N HIS A 560 -37.95 32.86 15.42
CA HIS A 560 -39.08 32.62 16.30
C HIS A 560 -39.50 31.14 16.21
N GLY A 561 -39.46 30.44 17.35
CA GLY A 561 -39.86 29.04 17.50
C GLY A 561 -39.30 28.42 18.76
#